data_AF-A0A1S4AJB0-F1
#
_entry.id   AF-A0A1S4AJB0-F1
#
_cell.length_a   1.000
_cell.length_b   1.000
_cell.length_c   1.000
_cell.angle_alpha   90.00
_cell.angle_beta   90.00
_cell.angle_gamma   90.00
#
_symmetry.space_group_name_H-M   'P 1'
#
loop_
_entity.id
_entity.type
_entity.pdbx_description
1 polymer ?
#
loop_
_entity_poly.entity_id
_entity_poly.type
_entity_poly.pdbx_seq_one_letter_code
_entity_poly.pdbx_strand_id
1 'polypeptide(L)'
;MSQAARMREILESVGLAQESLPSNVVSSAHVLAKVANLLDIRDTELSSFLVAVADLSLRKTAVEEKRAKVQQESKVLLEYTRKAIARLTYLKRTLSQLEDDISPCEAQMENWKTNLAIMESKERQYLQEYGYYKAVLNRVGYTPEISHGVLVEMAEHKKDLEKKTKPILDTLRSYQDLPPDKALAALAIEDKKRQYAAAEKYLEDVLQSALASSE
;
A
#
# COMPACT_ATOMS: atom_id res chain seq x y z
N MET A 1 -73.80 -6.38 46.61
CA MET A 1 -74.86 -5.35 46.64
C MET A 1 -74.26 -4.03 46.21
N SER A 2 -74.92 -3.27 45.33
CA SER A 2 -74.43 -1.95 44.89
C SER A 2 -74.56 -0.94 46.03
N GLN A 3 -73.56 -0.06 46.23
CA GLN A 3 -73.65 1.04 47.21
C GLN A 3 -74.87 1.95 46.98
N ALA A 4 -75.34 2.04 45.74
CA ALA A 4 -76.54 2.80 45.41
C ALA A 4 -77.82 2.20 46.01
N ALA A 5 -77.89 0.87 46.13
CA ALA A 5 -79.01 0.20 46.77
C ALA A 5 -78.95 0.38 48.30
N ARG A 6 -77.74 0.28 48.87
CA ARG A 6 -77.50 0.44 50.31
C ARG A 6 -77.79 1.86 50.80
N MET A 7 -77.37 2.88 50.06
CA MET A 7 -77.69 4.27 50.38
C MET A 7 -79.20 4.56 50.30
N ARG A 8 -79.91 4.00 49.32
CA ARG A 8 -81.37 4.15 49.22
C ARG A 8 -82.08 3.56 50.42
N GLU A 9 -81.71 2.34 50.80
CA GLU A 9 -82.28 1.64 51.96
C GLU A 9 -82.04 2.43 53.27
N ILE A 10 -80.85 3.00 53.44
CA ILE A 10 -80.54 3.86 54.59
C ILE A 10 -81.38 5.15 54.57
N LEU A 11 -81.49 5.84 53.44
CA LEU A 11 -82.26 7.07 53.34
C LEU A 11 -83.77 6.83 53.58
N GLU A 12 -84.31 5.73 53.04
CA GLU A 12 -85.69 5.31 53.28
C GLU A 12 -85.94 4.98 54.77
N SER A 13 -84.98 4.34 55.45
CA SER A 13 -85.10 4.01 56.89
C SER A 13 -85.17 5.23 57.81
N VAL A 14 -84.71 6.40 57.35
CA VAL A 14 -84.74 7.68 58.08
C VAL A 14 -85.86 8.60 57.56
N GLY A 15 -86.76 8.09 56.70
CA GLY A 15 -87.91 8.85 56.17
C GLY A 15 -87.57 9.77 54.99
N LEU A 16 -86.36 9.68 54.44
CA LEU A 16 -85.90 10.44 53.28
C LEU A 16 -86.07 9.62 52.00
N ALA A 17 -87.32 9.33 51.66
CA ALA A 17 -87.65 8.63 50.41
C ALA A 17 -87.18 9.43 49.19
N GLN A 18 -86.81 8.74 48.12
CA GLN A 18 -86.30 9.37 46.89
C GLN A 18 -87.27 10.40 46.30
N GLU A 19 -88.57 10.19 46.48
CA GLU A 19 -89.66 11.06 46.02
C GLU A 19 -89.79 12.37 46.82
N SER A 20 -89.27 12.42 48.06
CA SER A 20 -89.34 13.60 48.94
C SER A 20 -88.05 14.44 48.95
N LEU A 21 -86.99 13.95 48.29
CA LEU A 21 -85.69 14.62 48.22
C LEU A 21 -85.58 15.51 46.97
N PRO A 22 -84.98 16.70 47.08
CA PRO A 22 -84.70 17.52 45.91
C PRO A 22 -83.67 16.83 44.98
N SER A 23 -83.87 16.96 43.67
CA SER A 23 -83.14 16.26 42.59
C SER A 23 -81.59 16.36 42.68
N ASN A 24 -81.09 17.48 43.18
CA ASN A 24 -79.66 17.69 43.43
C ASN A 24 -79.09 16.76 44.51
N VAL A 25 -79.87 16.42 45.53
CA VAL A 25 -79.45 15.52 46.62
C VAL A 25 -79.44 14.08 46.13
N VAL A 26 -80.47 13.68 45.36
CA VAL A 26 -80.56 12.34 44.75
C VAL A 26 -79.40 12.09 43.78
N SER A 27 -79.07 13.08 42.93
CA SER A 27 -77.95 12.98 41.99
C SER A 27 -76.60 12.92 42.72
N SER A 28 -76.40 13.73 43.76
CA SER A 28 -75.18 13.69 44.59
C SER A 28 -75.00 12.34 45.29
N ALA A 29 -76.06 11.78 45.87
CA ALA A 29 -76.05 10.47 46.49
C ALA A 29 -75.71 9.36 45.47
N HIS A 30 -76.26 9.45 44.26
CA HIS A 30 -75.95 8.52 43.19
C HIS A 30 -74.48 8.59 42.75
N VAL A 31 -73.92 9.79 42.65
CA VAL A 31 -72.49 9.99 42.35
C VAL A 31 -71.62 9.37 43.44
N LEU A 32 -71.90 9.62 44.72
CA LEU A 32 -71.16 9.03 45.84
C LEU A 32 -71.18 7.51 45.80
N ALA A 33 -72.35 6.89 45.62
CA ALA A 33 -72.47 5.46 45.47
C ALA A 33 -71.68 4.91 44.27
N LYS A 34 -71.68 5.63 43.15
CA LYS A 34 -70.94 5.22 41.94
C LYS A 34 -69.43 5.31 42.15
N VAL A 35 -68.94 6.37 42.79
CA VAL A 35 -67.52 6.52 43.13
C VAL A 35 -67.09 5.48 44.17
N ALA A 36 -67.95 5.17 45.15
CA ALA A 36 -67.70 4.12 46.13
C ALA A 36 -67.56 2.74 45.46
N ASN A 37 -68.47 2.41 44.53
CA ASN A 37 -68.36 1.19 43.73
C ASN A 37 -67.10 1.17 42.85
N LEU A 38 -66.69 2.31 42.27
CA LEU A 38 -65.48 2.40 41.44
C LEU A 38 -64.19 2.21 42.23
N LEU A 39 -64.17 2.68 43.48
CA LEU A 39 -63.06 2.54 44.40
C LEU A 39 -63.11 1.22 45.20
N ASP A 40 -64.13 0.38 44.96
CA ASP A 40 -64.39 -0.88 45.65
C ASP A 40 -64.50 -0.73 47.19
N ILE A 41 -65.08 0.38 47.64
CA ILE A 41 -65.32 0.64 49.07
C ILE A 41 -66.77 0.31 49.46
N ARG A 42 -66.94 -0.11 50.73
CA ARG A 42 -68.21 -0.68 51.23
C ARG A 42 -69.10 0.30 51.99
N ASP A 43 -68.66 1.54 52.11
CA ASP A 43 -69.33 2.62 52.81
C ASP A 43 -69.22 3.92 52.00
N THR A 44 -69.78 5.00 52.54
CA THR A 44 -69.63 6.35 52.01
C THR A 44 -68.90 7.27 52.99
N GLU A 45 -68.02 6.71 53.82
CA GLU A 45 -67.25 7.48 54.78
C GLU A 45 -66.09 8.21 54.08
N LEU A 46 -65.86 9.45 54.48
CA LEU A 46 -64.79 10.27 53.91
C LEU A 46 -63.41 9.62 54.11
N SER A 47 -63.17 8.99 55.25
CA SER A 47 -61.96 8.24 55.57
C SER A 47 -61.68 7.13 54.55
N SER A 48 -62.67 6.29 54.26
CA SER A 48 -62.59 5.20 53.29
C SER A 48 -62.32 5.71 51.88
N PHE A 49 -62.99 6.79 51.46
CA PHE A 49 -62.69 7.44 50.18
C PHE A 49 -61.25 7.97 50.11
N LEU A 50 -60.77 8.65 51.16
CA LEU A 50 -59.42 9.20 51.20
C LEU A 50 -58.35 8.11 51.10
N VAL A 51 -58.52 7.01 51.84
CA VAL A 51 -57.60 5.86 51.78
C VAL A 51 -57.61 5.22 50.40
N ALA A 52 -58.79 4.93 49.83
CA ALA A 52 -58.88 4.28 48.53
C ALA A 52 -58.32 5.15 47.39
N VAL A 53 -58.54 6.47 47.44
CA VAL A 53 -57.95 7.42 46.49
C VAL A 53 -56.44 7.53 46.67
N ALA A 54 -55.93 7.53 47.91
CA ALA A 54 -54.49 7.52 48.17
C ALA A 54 -53.83 6.25 47.62
N ASP A 55 -54.42 5.07 47.89
CA ASP A 55 -53.96 3.78 47.37
C ASP A 55 -53.99 3.72 45.84
N LEU A 56 -55.05 4.24 45.22
CA LEU A 56 -55.15 4.33 43.76
C LEU A 56 -54.09 5.28 43.19
N SER A 57 -53.83 6.40 43.86
CA SER A 57 -52.83 7.38 43.45
C SER A 57 -51.42 6.78 43.53
N LEU A 58 -51.08 6.08 44.61
CA LEU A 58 -49.81 5.36 44.75
C LEU A 58 -49.64 4.26 43.70
N ARG A 59 -50.70 3.50 43.41
CA ARG A 59 -50.68 2.49 42.34
C ARG A 59 -50.48 3.14 40.97
N LYS A 60 -51.14 4.27 40.71
CA LYS A 60 -50.97 5.02 39.46
C LYS A 60 -49.52 5.48 39.28
N THR A 61 -48.91 6.10 40.30
CA THR A 61 -47.51 6.56 40.22
C THR A 61 -46.54 5.40 40.03
N ALA A 62 -46.76 4.26 40.70
CA ALA A 62 -45.94 3.07 40.53
C ALA A 62 -46.04 2.48 39.10
N VAL A 63 -47.22 2.50 38.49
CA VAL A 63 -47.42 2.06 37.10
C VAL A 63 -46.77 3.05 36.12
N GLU A 64 -46.88 4.36 36.36
CA GLU A 64 -46.25 5.39 35.53
C GLU A 64 -44.72 5.28 35.57
N GLU A 65 -44.13 5.05 36.75
CA GLU A 65 -42.68 4.84 36.89
C GLU A 65 -42.21 3.59 36.13
N LYS A 66 -42.92 2.46 36.28
CA LYS A 66 -42.62 1.23 35.52
C LYS A 66 -42.72 1.45 34.02
N ARG A 67 -43.76 2.15 33.57
CA ARG A 67 -43.95 2.50 32.15
C ARG A 67 -42.79 3.36 31.63
N ALA A 68 -42.35 4.34 32.40
CA ALA A 68 -41.21 5.18 32.05
C ALA A 68 -39.91 4.36 31.93
N LYS A 69 -39.65 3.45 32.87
CA LYS A 69 -38.48 2.54 32.84
C LYS A 69 -38.50 1.65 31.58
N VAL A 70 -39.61 0.96 31.33
CA VAL A 70 -39.76 0.11 30.14
C VAL A 70 -39.60 0.90 28.85
N GLN A 71 -40.13 2.13 28.79
CA GLN A 71 -39.99 2.97 27.63
C GLN A 71 -38.53 3.41 27.39
N GLN A 72 -37.77 3.65 28.47
CA GLN A 72 -36.35 3.96 28.36
C GLN A 72 -35.53 2.75 27.91
N GLU A 73 -35.76 1.58 28.49
CA GLU A 73 -35.11 0.33 28.10
C GLU A 73 -35.41 -0.03 26.64
N SER A 74 -36.66 0.16 26.20
CA SER A 74 -37.06 -0.06 24.80
C SER A 74 -36.29 0.84 23.83
N LYS A 75 -36.10 2.12 24.16
CA LYS A 75 -35.29 3.04 23.34
C LYS A 75 -33.84 2.58 23.22
N VAL A 76 -33.24 2.19 24.34
CA VAL A 76 -31.85 1.69 24.38
C VAL A 76 -31.70 0.42 23.54
N LEU A 77 -32.64 -0.53 23.68
CA LEU A 77 -32.62 -1.77 22.92
C LEU A 77 -32.80 -1.52 21.41
N LEU A 78 -33.68 -0.59 21.02
CA LEU A 78 -33.84 -0.20 19.62
C LEU A 78 -32.55 0.39 19.04
N GLU A 79 -31.80 1.18 19.81
CA GLU A 79 -30.53 1.73 19.36
C GLU A 79 -29.47 0.65 19.16
N TYR A 80 -29.38 -0.32 20.09
CA TYR A 80 -28.50 -1.48 19.93
C TYR A 80 -28.85 -2.32 18.71
N THR A 81 -30.14 -2.57 18.49
CA THR A 81 -30.62 -3.32 17.33
C THR A 81 -30.26 -2.61 16.02
N ARG A 82 -30.43 -1.28 15.95
CA ARG A 82 -30.00 -0.48 14.78
C ARG A 82 -28.50 -0.60 14.52
N LYS A 83 -27.67 -0.50 15.57
CA LYS A 83 -26.21 -0.66 15.47
C LYS A 83 -25.83 -2.07 15.00
N ALA A 84 -26.50 -3.09 15.50
CA ALA A 84 -26.27 -4.48 15.10
C ALA A 84 -26.63 -4.71 13.63
N ILE A 85 -27.78 -4.19 13.17
CA ILE A 85 -28.18 -4.27 11.77
C ILE A 85 -27.16 -3.57 10.86
N ALA A 86 -26.72 -2.36 11.20
CA ALA A 86 -25.72 -1.64 10.41
C ALA A 86 -24.41 -2.43 10.28
N ARG A 87 -23.92 -3.03 11.37
CA ARG A 87 -22.73 -3.90 11.35
C ARG A 87 -22.94 -5.14 10.50
N LEU A 88 -24.09 -5.80 10.61
CA LEU A 88 -24.42 -6.98 9.82
C LEU A 88 -24.44 -6.65 8.32
N THR A 89 -25.05 -5.53 7.93
CA THR A 89 -25.08 -5.08 6.54
C THR A 89 -23.67 -4.79 6.01
N TYR A 90 -22.81 -4.16 6.81
CA TYR A 90 -21.42 -3.91 6.45
C TYR A 90 -20.63 -5.21 6.25
N LEU A 91 -20.78 -6.17 7.18
CA LEU A 91 -20.12 -7.48 7.08
C LEU A 91 -20.57 -8.24 5.83
N LYS A 92 -21.88 -8.27 5.54
CA LYS A 92 -22.41 -8.90 4.33
C LYS A 92 -21.82 -8.31 3.04
N ARG A 93 -21.68 -6.98 2.97
CA ARG A 93 -21.05 -6.31 1.82
C ARG A 93 -19.57 -6.69 1.68
N THR A 94 -18.85 -6.71 2.80
CA THR A 94 -17.41 -7.05 2.79
C THR A 94 -17.21 -8.50 2.37
N LEU A 95 -18.06 -9.41 2.85
CA LEU A 95 -18.02 -10.82 2.48
C LEU A 95 -18.30 -11.00 0.99
N SER A 96 -19.33 -10.34 0.44
CA SER A 96 -19.61 -10.37 -1.00
C SER A 96 -18.44 -9.88 -1.84
N GLN A 97 -17.78 -8.79 -1.43
CA GLN A 97 -16.60 -8.29 -2.14
C GLN A 97 -15.45 -9.31 -2.12
N LEU A 98 -15.21 -9.94 -0.97
CA LEU A 98 -14.18 -10.97 -0.86
C LEU A 98 -14.50 -12.19 -1.72
N GLU A 99 -15.77 -12.60 -1.81
CA GLU A 99 -16.20 -13.69 -2.69
C GLU A 99 -15.99 -13.35 -4.16
N ASP A 100 -16.31 -12.12 -4.58
CA ASP A 100 -16.07 -11.64 -5.94
C ASP A 100 -14.57 -11.62 -6.30
N ASP A 101 -13.70 -11.36 -5.31
CA ASP A 101 -12.24 -11.29 -5.49
C ASP A 101 -11.57 -12.69 -5.56
N ILE A 102 -12.25 -13.78 -5.19
CA ILE A 102 -11.67 -15.15 -5.24
C ILE A 102 -11.34 -15.56 -6.67
N SER A 103 -12.32 -15.43 -7.58
CA SER A 103 -12.20 -15.84 -8.99
C SER A 103 -10.99 -15.20 -9.72
N PRO A 104 -10.78 -13.86 -9.68
CA PRO A 104 -9.60 -13.26 -10.30
C PRO A 104 -8.29 -13.70 -9.63
N CYS A 105 -8.28 -13.91 -8.32
CA CYS A 105 -7.09 -14.41 -7.61
C CYS A 105 -6.73 -15.83 -8.04
N GLU A 106 -7.72 -16.72 -8.17
CA GLU A 106 -7.53 -18.10 -8.66
C GLU A 106 -7.02 -18.10 -10.10
N ALA A 107 -7.61 -17.28 -10.97
CA ALA A 107 -7.16 -17.14 -12.36
C ALA A 107 -5.70 -16.64 -12.45
N GLN A 108 -5.33 -15.68 -11.60
CA GLN A 108 -3.95 -15.19 -11.51
C GLN A 108 -3.00 -16.28 -11.02
N MET A 109 -3.41 -17.06 -10.01
CA MET A 109 -2.61 -18.14 -9.45
C MET A 109 -2.37 -19.25 -10.47
N GLU A 110 -3.39 -19.65 -11.23
CA GLU A 110 -3.23 -20.64 -12.30
C GLU A 110 -2.34 -20.10 -13.43
N ASN A 111 -2.43 -18.81 -13.78
CA ASN A 111 -1.50 -18.18 -14.72
C ASN A 111 -0.04 -18.19 -14.21
N TRP A 112 0.20 -17.92 -12.93
CA TRP A 112 1.55 -18.03 -12.36
C TRP A 112 2.07 -19.46 -12.38
N LYS A 113 1.22 -20.43 -12.07
CA LYS A 113 1.55 -21.85 -12.10
C LYS A 113 1.92 -22.32 -13.51
N THR A 114 1.18 -21.92 -14.54
CA THR A 114 1.52 -22.25 -15.93
C THR A 114 2.82 -21.56 -16.37
N ASN A 115 3.01 -20.28 -16.03
CA ASN A 115 4.25 -19.56 -16.33
C ASN A 115 5.47 -20.17 -15.63
N LEU A 116 5.33 -20.61 -14.38
CA LEU A 116 6.39 -21.27 -13.64
C LEU A 116 6.84 -22.55 -14.34
N ALA A 117 5.89 -23.39 -14.76
CA ALA A 117 6.20 -24.62 -15.51
C ALA A 117 6.94 -24.33 -16.84
N ILE A 118 6.57 -23.24 -17.53
CA ILE A 118 7.28 -22.79 -18.73
C ILE A 118 8.72 -22.36 -18.38
N MET A 119 8.91 -21.62 -17.29
CA MET A 119 10.24 -21.17 -16.85
C MET A 119 11.13 -22.34 -16.45
N GLU A 120 10.62 -23.33 -15.73
CA GLU A 120 11.37 -24.56 -15.40
C GLU A 120 11.77 -25.36 -16.65
N SER A 121 10.93 -25.35 -17.69
CA SER A 121 11.29 -25.96 -18.98
C SER A 121 12.42 -25.21 -19.67
N LYS A 122 12.33 -23.86 -19.70
CA LYS A 122 13.35 -22.99 -20.31
C LYS A 122 14.68 -23.07 -19.56
N GLU A 123 14.66 -23.10 -18.23
CA GLU A 123 15.86 -23.27 -17.41
C GLU A 123 16.60 -24.55 -17.79
N ARG A 124 15.89 -25.68 -17.87
CA ARG A 124 16.47 -26.96 -18.29
C ARG A 124 17.04 -26.88 -19.70
N GLN A 125 16.34 -26.22 -20.62
CA GLN A 125 16.85 -26.01 -21.98
C GLN A 125 18.15 -25.21 -21.98
N TYR A 126 18.20 -24.07 -21.28
CA TYR A 126 19.40 -23.22 -21.23
C TYR A 126 20.58 -23.92 -20.55
N LEU A 127 20.33 -24.72 -19.51
CA LEU A 127 21.40 -25.51 -18.89
C LEU A 127 21.98 -26.56 -19.85
N GLN A 128 21.12 -27.22 -20.64
CA GLN A 128 21.58 -28.16 -21.67
C GLN A 128 22.37 -27.46 -22.77
N GLU A 129 21.87 -26.35 -23.31
CA GLU A 129 22.56 -25.57 -24.34
C GLU A 129 23.89 -25.01 -23.82
N TYR A 130 23.92 -24.48 -22.61
CA TYR A 130 25.15 -24.01 -21.97
C TYR A 130 26.17 -25.15 -21.82
N GLY A 131 25.74 -26.31 -21.35
CA GLY A 131 26.60 -27.50 -21.24
C GLY A 131 27.16 -27.91 -22.59
N TYR A 132 26.33 -27.90 -23.64
CA TYR A 132 26.74 -28.19 -25.01
C TYR A 132 27.79 -27.20 -25.53
N TYR A 133 27.51 -25.89 -25.46
CA TYR A 133 28.45 -24.87 -25.95
C TYR A 133 29.75 -24.86 -25.16
N LYS A 134 29.70 -25.09 -23.84
CA LYS A 134 30.90 -25.24 -23.01
C LYS A 134 31.75 -26.42 -23.47
N ALA A 135 31.14 -27.56 -23.79
CA ALA A 135 31.84 -28.71 -24.34
C ALA A 135 32.45 -28.42 -25.72
N VAL A 136 31.74 -27.70 -26.60
CA VAL A 136 32.24 -27.28 -27.92
C VAL A 136 33.45 -26.34 -27.77
N LEU A 137 33.35 -25.33 -26.91
CA LEU A 137 34.46 -24.39 -26.65
C LEU A 137 35.70 -25.12 -26.12
N ASN A 138 35.51 -26.03 -25.17
CA ASN A 138 36.59 -26.86 -24.65
C ASN A 138 37.22 -27.73 -25.75
N ARG A 139 36.41 -28.32 -26.64
CA ARG A 139 36.90 -29.13 -27.77
C ARG A 139 37.74 -28.32 -28.75
N VAL A 140 37.38 -27.07 -28.99
CA VAL A 140 38.14 -26.15 -29.88
C VAL A 140 39.34 -25.54 -29.14
N GLY A 141 39.54 -25.86 -27.86
CA GLY A 141 40.65 -25.35 -27.05
C GLY A 141 40.50 -23.86 -26.74
N TYR A 142 39.27 -23.35 -26.70
CA TYR A 142 39.02 -21.96 -26.36
C TYR A 142 39.45 -21.67 -24.92
N THR A 143 40.23 -20.62 -24.75
CA THR A 143 40.59 -20.08 -23.45
C THR A 143 40.23 -18.58 -23.38
N PRO A 144 39.96 -18.03 -22.18
CA PRO A 144 39.59 -16.63 -22.06
C PRO A 144 40.63 -15.65 -22.64
N GLU A 145 41.90 -16.06 -22.72
CA GLU A 145 42.99 -15.23 -23.27
C GLU A 145 42.86 -15.01 -24.79
N ILE A 146 42.17 -15.89 -25.52
CA ILE A 146 41.90 -15.71 -26.96
C ILE A 146 40.57 -15.00 -27.24
N SER A 147 39.94 -14.44 -26.20
CA SER A 147 38.74 -13.61 -26.37
C SER A 147 39.07 -12.34 -27.16
N HIS A 148 38.09 -11.84 -27.94
CA HIS A 148 38.30 -10.69 -28.80
C HIS A 148 38.83 -9.46 -28.05
N GLY A 149 38.30 -9.17 -26.86
CA GLY A 149 38.76 -8.06 -26.02
C GLY A 149 40.25 -8.18 -25.66
N VAL A 150 40.66 -9.35 -25.17
CA VAL A 150 42.06 -9.60 -24.80
C VAL A 150 42.98 -9.54 -26.03
N LEU A 151 42.54 -10.06 -27.18
CA LEU A 151 43.33 -9.99 -28.42
C LEU A 151 43.50 -8.55 -28.92
N VAL A 152 42.48 -7.70 -28.79
CA VAL A 152 42.56 -6.28 -29.14
C VAL A 152 43.54 -5.57 -28.21
N GLU A 153 43.44 -5.78 -26.90
CA GLU A 153 44.37 -5.22 -25.92
C GLU A 153 45.83 -5.66 -26.20
N MET A 154 46.06 -6.94 -26.50
CA MET A 154 47.39 -7.45 -26.87
C MET A 154 47.91 -6.81 -28.15
N ALA A 155 47.06 -6.58 -29.15
CA ALA A 155 47.43 -5.94 -30.40
C ALA A 155 47.79 -4.46 -30.20
N GLU A 156 47.04 -3.74 -29.36
CA GLU A 156 47.35 -2.36 -28.98
C GLU A 156 48.67 -2.28 -28.21
N HIS A 157 48.86 -3.16 -27.21
CA HIS A 157 50.10 -3.22 -26.45
C HIS A 157 51.31 -3.53 -27.36
N LYS A 158 51.15 -4.44 -28.32
CA LYS A 158 52.17 -4.72 -29.34
C LYS A 158 52.49 -3.47 -30.16
N LYS A 159 51.48 -2.73 -30.63
CA LYS A 159 51.66 -1.49 -31.39
C LYS A 159 52.41 -0.42 -30.59
N ASP A 160 52.12 -0.31 -29.30
CA ASP A 160 52.81 0.63 -28.42
C ASP A 160 54.28 0.23 -28.18
N LEU A 161 54.55 -1.07 -28.00
CA LEU A 161 55.90 -1.60 -27.93
C LEU A 161 56.68 -1.34 -29.23
N GLU A 162 56.07 -1.56 -30.39
CA GLU A 162 56.68 -1.25 -31.69
C GLU A 162 56.99 0.25 -31.83
N LYS A 163 56.08 1.13 -31.41
CA LYS A 163 56.29 2.59 -31.43
C LYS A 163 57.50 3.00 -30.59
N LYS A 164 57.74 2.33 -29.46
CA LYS A 164 58.91 2.57 -28.60
C LYS A 164 60.20 1.93 -29.14
N THR A 165 60.09 0.77 -29.79
CA THR A 165 61.26 -0.03 -30.20
C THR A 165 61.84 0.41 -31.54
N LYS A 166 61.00 0.87 -32.49
CA LYS A 166 61.45 1.42 -33.78
C LYS A 166 62.53 2.49 -33.68
N PRO A 167 62.38 3.58 -32.89
CA PRO A 167 63.44 4.59 -32.77
C PRO A 167 64.73 4.03 -32.13
N ILE A 168 64.62 3.07 -31.22
CA ILE A 168 65.79 2.41 -30.60
C ILE A 168 66.55 1.59 -31.66
N LEU A 169 65.84 0.85 -32.51
CA LEU A 169 66.44 0.12 -33.64
C LEU A 169 67.06 1.08 -34.66
N ASP A 170 66.39 2.18 -34.99
CA ASP A 170 66.89 3.17 -35.94
C ASP A 170 68.17 3.85 -35.43
N THR A 171 68.23 4.19 -34.14
CA THR A 171 69.46 4.71 -33.51
C THR A 171 70.56 3.66 -33.44
N LEU A 172 70.24 2.39 -33.16
CA LEU A 172 71.24 1.33 -33.19
C LEU A 172 71.81 1.12 -34.60
N ARG A 173 70.96 1.23 -35.62
CA ARG A 173 71.36 1.10 -37.03
C ARG A 173 72.26 2.26 -37.47
N SER A 174 72.01 3.49 -37.03
CA SER A 174 72.92 4.61 -37.32
C SER A 174 74.29 4.45 -36.68
N TYR A 175 74.41 3.71 -35.57
CA TYR A 175 75.70 3.37 -34.97
C TYR A 175 76.47 2.27 -35.71
N GLN A 176 75.82 1.45 -36.55
CA GLN A 176 76.51 0.40 -37.30
C GLN A 176 77.48 0.95 -38.35
N ASP A 177 77.27 2.18 -38.82
CA ASP A 177 78.16 2.85 -39.79
C ASP A 177 79.41 3.48 -39.13
N LEU A 178 79.46 3.51 -37.79
CA LEU A 178 80.58 4.09 -37.04
C LEU A 178 81.59 3.01 -36.68
N PRO A 179 82.91 3.28 -36.83
CA PRO A 179 83.94 2.37 -36.36
C PRO A 179 83.79 2.09 -34.85
N PRO A 180 84.04 0.86 -34.39
CA PRO A 180 83.88 0.49 -32.99
C PRO A 180 84.86 1.20 -32.02
N ASP A 181 85.92 1.83 -32.54
CA ASP A 181 86.87 2.65 -31.76
C ASP A 181 86.44 4.12 -31.72
N LYS A 182 86.28 4.68 -30.51
CA LYS A 182 85.80 6.04 -30.24
C LYS A 182 86.66 7.13 -30.90
N ALA A 183 87.97 6.93 -30.96
CA ALA A 183 88.86 7.91 -31.59
C ALA A 183 88.67 7.96 -33.11
N LEU A 184 88.49 6.78 -33.73
CA LEU A 184 88.27 6.65 -35.17
C LEU A 184 86.87 7.11 -35.58
N ALA A 185 85.86 6.87 -34.74
CA ALA A 185 84.51 7.40 -34.94
C ALA A 185 84.48 8.93 -34.93
N ALA A 186 85.21 9.57 -34.01
CA ALA A 186 85.30 11.04 -33.96
C ALA A 186 85.95 11.62 -35.22
N LEU A 187 87.00 10.98 -35.73
CA LEU A 187 87.67 11.39 -36.97
C LEU A 187 86.77 11.20 -38.19
N ALA A 188 86.06 10.06 -38.28
CA ALA A 188 85.11 9.79 -39.36
C ALA A 188 83.95 10.81 -39.38
N ILE A 189 83.47 11.25 -38.21
CA ILE A 189 82.46 12.32 -38.12
C ILE A 189 83.03 13.66 -38.60
N GLU A 190 84.25 14.01 -38.21
CA GLU A 190 84.91 15.25 -38.61
C GLU A 190 85.13 15.31 -40.14
N ASP A 191 85.56 14.20 -40.74
CA ASP A 191 85.75 14.10 -42.19
C ASP A 191 84.41 14.23 -42.94
N LYS A 192 83.35 13.58 -42.44
CA LYS A 192 82.01 13.73 -43.03
C LYS A 192 81.48 15.15 -42.89
N LYS A 193 81.74 15.85 -41.78
CA LYS A 193 81.38 17.27 -41.61
C LYS A 193 82.12 18.16 -42.60
N ARG A 194 83.41 17.94 -42.83
CA ARG A 194 84.18 18.69 -43.83
C ARG A 194 83.66 18.46 -45.24
N GLN A 195 83.34 17.21 -45.59
CA GLN A 195 82.72 16.90 -46.88
C GLN A 195 81.37 17.59 -47.04
N TYR A 196 80.57 17.65 -45.98
CA TYR A 196 79.26 18.31 -46.00
C TYR A 196 79.40 19.83 -46.17
N ALA A 197 80.28 20.49 -45.39
CA ALA A 197 80.53 21.91 -45.51
C ALA A 197 81.09 22.30 -46.89
N ALA A 198 81.93 21.45 -47.49
CA ALA A 198 82.42 21.67 -48.85
C ALA A 198 81.28 21.57 -49.87
N ALA A 199 80.36 20.61 -49.72
CA ALA A 199 79.21 20.46 -50.60
C ALA A 199 78.21 21.61 -50.44
N GLU A 200 78.00 22.10 -49.21
CA GLU A 200 77.13 23.23 -48.92
C GLU A 200 77.68 24.52 -49.52
N LYS A 201 78.99 24.77 -49.34
CA LYS A 201 79.67 25.89 -49.99
C LYS A 201 79.59 25.81 -51.51
N TYR A 202 79.75 24.62 -52.08
CA TYR A 202 79.58 24.40 -53.52
C TYR A 202 78.14 24.74 -53.97
N LEU A 203 77.13 24.35 -53.17
CA LEU A 203 75.74 24.68 -53.44
C LEU A 203 75.49 26.20 -53.37
N GLU A 204 76.07 26.88 -52.36
CA GLU A 204 75.99 28.34 -52.23
C GLU A 204 76.68 29.05 -53.40
N ASP A 205 77.85 28.61 -53.82
CA ASP A 205 78.57 29.16 -54.96
C ASP A 205 77.77 28.97 -56.27
N VAL A 206 77.11 27.82 -56.45
CA VAL A 206 76.20 27.56 -57.59
C VAL A 206 74.96 28.46 -57.54
N LEU A 207 74.39 28.72 -56.35
CA LEU A 207 73.25 29.62 -56.20
C LEU A 207 73.64 31.09 -56.41
N GLN A 208 74.81 31.52 -55.92
CA GLN A 208 75.31 32.89 -56.11
C GLN A 208 75.68 33.17 -57.57
N SER A 209 76.27 32.20 -58.27
CA SER A 209 76.54 32.31 -59.71
C SER A 209 75.25 32.38 -60.54
N ALA A 210 74.19 31.68 -60.15
CA ALA A 210 72.87 31.81 -60.79
C ALA A 210 72.21 33.19 -60.55
N LEU A 211 72.41 33.79 -59.38
CA LEU A 211 71.89 35.14 -59.06
C LEU A 211 72.68 36.27 -59.72
N ALA A 212 74.01 36.14 -59.85
CA ALA A 212 74.86 37.14 -60.53
C ALA A 212 74.68 37.15 -62.07
N SER A 213 74.11 36.10 -62.65
CA SER A 213 73.72 36.05 -64.08
C SER A 213 72.35 36.67 -64.39
N SER A 214 71.68 37.27 -63.41
CA SER A 214 70.31 37.82 -63.51
C SER A 214 70.22 39.37 -63.43
N GLU A 215 71.35 40.09 -63.45
CA GLU A 215 71.42 41.56 -63.65
C GLU A 215 71.98 41.92 -65.04
#